data_AF-R7RWX2-F1
#
_entry.id   AF-R7RWX2-F1
#
_cell.length_a   1.000
_cell.length_b   1.000
_cell.length_c   1.000
_cell.angle_alpha   90.00
_cell.angle_beta   90.00
_cell.angle_gamma   90.00
#
_symmetry.space_group_name_H-M   'P 1'
#
loop_
_entity.id
_entity.type
_entity.pdbx_description
1 polymer ?
#
loop_
_entity_poly.entity_id
_entity_poly.type
_entity_poly.pdbx_seq_one_letter_code
_entity_poly.pdbx_strand_id
1 'polypeptide(L)' 'HYALWRRGIQHTDPSLDNVMVDRSEKHSGVMNDWDLAFVDGLSKHDGSDRTGTVLFMALDLLTDEYWDGTIERLYRHDL' A
#
# COMPACT_ATOMS: atom_id res chain seq x y z
N HIS A 1 2.80 3.20 8.42
CA HIS A 1 2.65 3.42 6.96
C HIS A 1 3.59 4.53 6.44
N TYR A 2 3.40 5.82 6.78
CA TYR A 2 4.25 6.93 6.30
C TYR A 2 5.77 6.70 6.39
N ALA A 3 6.25 6.20 7.53
CA ALA A 3 7.67 5.96 7.76
C ALA A 3 8.27 4.94 6.77
N LEU A 4 7.48 3.99 6.27
CA LEU A 4 7.88 3.00 5.27
C LEU A 4 7.80 3.59 3.87
N TRP A 5 6.75 4.36 3.57
CA TRP A 5 6.64 5.12 2.32
C TRP A 5 7.88 6.00 2.07
N ARG A 6 8.32 6.75 3.09
CA ARG A 6 9.52 7.60 3.04
C ARG A 6 10.83 6.83 2.80
N ARG A 7 10.81 5.50 2.94
CA ARG A 7 11.93 4.59 2.68
C ARG A 7 11.76 3.81 1.38
N GLY A 8 10.80 4.19 0.53
CA GLY A 8 10.53 3.49 -0.74
C GLY A 8 9.78 2.18 -0.58
N ILE A 9 9.16 1.92 0.58
CA ILE A 9 8.39 0.70 0.85
C ILE A 9 6.90 1.07 0.84
N GLN A 10 6.16 0.50 -0.11
CA GLN A 10 4.73 0.72 -0.29
C GLN A 10 3.99 -0.59 -0.03
N HIS A 11 2.91 -0.55 0.75
CA HIS A 11 2.13 -1.74 1.06
C HIS A 11 1.25 -2.24 -0.11
N THR A 12 0.79 -1.31 -0.95
CA THR A 12 -0.09 -1.51 -2.13
C THR A 12 -1.49 -2.10 -1.88
N ASP A 13 -1.74 -2.74 -0.73
CA ASP A 13 -3.05 -3.27 -0.32
C ASP A 13 -3.49 -2.84 1.11
N PRO A 14 -3.64 -1.53 1.38
CA PRO A 14 -4.18 -1.09 2.67
C PRO A 14 -5.68 -1.45 2.76
N SER A 15 -6.05 -2.21 3.78
CA SER A 15 -7.45 -2.53 4.09
C SER A 15 -7.64 -2.64 5.60
N LEU A 16 -8.88 -2.64 6.10
CA LEU A 16 -9.15 -2.88 7.52
C LEU A 16 -8.78 -4.32 7.93
N ASP A 17 -8.92 -5.27 7.02
CA ASP A 17 -8.56 -6.68 7.25
C ASP A 17 -7.04 -6.84 7.41
N ASN A 18 -6.26 -5.94 6.79
CA ASN A 18 -4.80 -5.88 6.89
C ASN A 18 -4.29 -5.06 8.10
N VAL A 19 -5.16 -4.77 9.08
CA VAL A 19 -4.79 -4.13 10.35
C VAL A 19 -5.17 -5.03 11.51
N MET A 20 -4.17 -5.60 12.16
CA MET A 20 -4.32 -6.35 13.39
C MET A 20 -4.21 -5.44 14.61
N VAL A 21 -4.77 -5.85 15.75
CA VAL A 21 -4.63 -5.14 17.02
C VAL A 21 -3.68 -5.90 17.93
N ASP A 22 -2.57 -5.27 18.30
CA ASP A 22 -1.72 -5.75 19.38
C ASP A 22 -2.39 -5.49 20.73
N ARG A 23 -2.84 -6.57 21.39
CA ARG A 23 -3.53 -6.52 22.68
C ARG A 23 -2.60 -6.57 23.89
N SER A 24 -1.29 -6.72 23.70
CA SER A 24 -0.35 -6.95 24.79
C SER A 24 -0.12 -5.71 25.65
N GLU A 25 0.12 -4.53 25.06
CA GLU A 25 0.52 -3.35 25.84
C GLU A 25 -0.12 -2.00 25.45
N LYS A 26 -0.41 -1.74 24.17
CA LYS A 26 -0.83 -0.40 23.72
C LYS A 26 -2.11 -0.33 22.90
N HIS A 27 -2.75 -1.47 22.61
CA HIS A 27 -3.87 -1.53 21.66
C HIS A 27 -3.52 -0.84 20.33
N SER A 28 -2.28 -1.01 19.87
CA SER A 28 -1.81 -0.39 18.63
C SER A 28 -2.24 -1.22 17.42
N GLY A 29 -2.61 -0.53 16.34
CA GLY A 29 -2.78 -1.14 15.03
C GLY A 29 -1.44 -1.59 14.46
N VAL A 30 -1.38 -2.83 13.99
CA VAL A 30 -0.24 -3.44 13.32
C VAL A 30 -0.67 -3.74 11.88
N MET A 31 -0.01 -3.09 10.93
CA MET A 31 -0.20 -3.34 9.50
C MET A 31 0.53 -4.63 9.12
N ASN A 32 -0.22 -5.65 8.68
CA ASN A 32 0.28 -6.97 8.29
C ASN A 32 0.12 -7.18 6.77
N ASP A 33 0.37 -8.39 6.28
CA ASP A 33 0.14 -8.79 4.89
C ASP A 33 0.91 -7.97 3.83
N TRP A 34 2.22 -8.23 3.76
CA TRP A 34 3.17 -7.49 2.93
C TRP A 34 3.54 -8.22 1.63
N ASP A 35 2.78 -9.22 1.21
CA ASP A 35 3.08 -10.04 0.04
C ASP A 35 2.99 -9.28 -1.29
N LEU A 36 2.13 -8.26 -1.36
CA LEU A 36 2.00 -7.34 -2.50
C LEU A 36 2.91 -6.11 -2.42
N ALA A 37 3.69 -5.98 -1.34
CA ALA A 37 4.45 -4.77 -1.09
C ALA A 37 5.46 -4.47 -2.22
N PHE A 38 5.48 -3.21 -2.64
CA PHE A 38 6.48 -2.69 -3.56
C PHE A 38 7.65 -2.08 -2.78
N VAL A 39 8.87 -2.47 -3.12
CA VAL A 39 10.10 -1.92 -2.56
C VAL A 39 10.97 -1.37 -3.69
N ASP A 40 11.21 -0.06 -3.64
CA ASP A 40 11.99 0.65 -4.63
C ASP A 40 13.39 0.02 -4.79
N GLY A 41 13.78 -0.24 -6.04
CA GLY A 41 15.03 -0.90 -6.41
C GLY A 41 15.15 -2.40 -6.09
N LEU A 42 14.14 -3.02 -5.46
CA LEU A 42 14.16 -4.46 -5.13
C LEU A 42 13.03 -5.26 -5.79
N SER A 43 11.83 -4.68 -5.88
CA SER A 43 10.69 -5.33 -6.53
C SER A 43 10.90 -5.45 -8.04
N LYS A 44 10.47 -6.58 -8.62
CA LYS A 44 10.49 -6.81 -10.07
C LYS A 44 9.25 -6.26 -10.77
N HIS A 45 8.16 -6.06 -10.02
CA HIS A 45 6.95 -5.38 -10.45
C HIS A 45 7.06 -3.89 -10.11
N ASP A 46 6.31 -3.06 -10.82
CA ASP A 46 6.18 -1.62 -10.57
C ASP A 46 5.15 -1.29 -9.46
N GLY A 47 4.44 -2.30 -8.97
CA GLY A 47 3.43 -2.14 -7.92
C GLY A 47 2.09 -1.63 -8.43
N SER A 48 1.89 -1.52 -9.76
CA SER A 48 0.60 -1.21 -10.39
C SER A 48 -0.26 -2.42 -10.76
N ASP A 49 0.15 -3.60 -10.33
CA ASP A 49 -0.59 -4.84 -10.56
C ASP A 49 -2.03 -4.77 -10.03
N ARG A 50 -2.91 -5.52 -10.71
CA ARG A 50 -4.34 -5.64 -10.42
C ARG A 50 -4.68 -6.40 -9.12
N THR A 51 -3.87 -6.27 -8.07
CA THR A 51 -3.83 -7.22 -6.94
C THR A 51 -4.35 -6.67 -5.61
N GLY A 52 -4.44 -5.35 -5.45
CA GLY A 52 -4.98 -4.74 -4.24
C GLY A 52 -6.50 -4.82 -4.12
N THR A 53 -7.01 -4.53 -2.94
CA THR A 53 -8.45 -4.50 -2.65
C THR A 53 -9.08 -3.25 -3.26
N VAL A 54 -9.81 -3.41 -4.39
CA VAL A 54 -10.38 -2.32 -5.20
C VAL A 54 -11.16 -1.28 -4.39
N LEU A 55 -11.92 -1.70 -3.37
CA LEU A 55 -12.71 -0.80 -2.53
C LEU A 55 -11.87 0.19 -1.69
N PHE A 56 -10.59 -0.11 -1.47
CA PHE A 56 -9.67 0.73 -0.69
C PHE A 56 -8.61 1.43 -1.55
N MET A 57 -8.66 1.26 -2.86
CA MET A 57 -7.76 1.97 -3.78
C MET A 57 -8.19 3.43 -3.96
N ALA A 58 -7.20 4.32 -4.12
CA ALA A 58 -7.46 5.69 -4.49
C ALA A 58 -8.09 5.77 -5.88
N LEU A 59 -9.09 6.64 -6.06
CA LEU A 59 -9.82 6.78 -7.33
C LEU A 59 -8.89 7.11 -8.51
N ASP A 60 -7.84 7.90 -8.26
CA ASP A 60 -6.83 8.27 -9.26
C ASP A 60 -6.05 7.06 -9.81
N LEU A 61 -6.12 5.90 -9.15
CA LEU A 61 -5.47 4.67 -9.56
C LEU A 61 -6.42 3.72 -10.30
N LEU A 62 -7.72 4.03 -10.39
CA LEU A 62 -8.72 3.19 -11.05
C LEU A 62 -8.83 3.50 -12.56
N THR A 63 -7.70 3.64 -13.24
CA THR A 63 -7.63 4.00 -14.68
C THR A 63 -6.61 3.12 -15.38
N ASP A 64 -6.78 2.76 -16.65
CA ASP A 64 -5.85 1.84 -17.33
C ASP A 64 -4.40 2.38 -17.33
N GLU A 65 -4.21 3.70 -17.39
CA GLU A 65 -2.90 4.36 -17.30
C GLU A 65 -2.11 3.96 -16.04
N TYR A 66 -2.79 3.82 -14.90
CA TYR A 66 -2.14 3.36 -13.68
C TYR A 66 -1.66 1.91 -13.79
N TRP A 67 -2.47 1.03 -14.35
CA TRP A 67 -2.23 -0.42 -14.36
C TRP A 67 -1.26 -0.80 -15.49
N ASP A 68 -1.07 0.10 -16.45
CA ASP A 68 0.01 0.10 -17.45
C ASP A 68 1.33 0.68 -16.89
N GLY A 69 1.37 1.09 -15.62
CA GLY A 69 2.58 1.59 -14.93
C GLY A 69 2.97 3.02 -15.30
N THR A 70 2.08 3.80 -15.92
CA THR A 70 2.38 5.18 -16.37
C THR A 70 2.12 6.23 -15.30
N ILE A 71 1.33 5.90 -14.27
CA ILE A 71 1.01 6.77 -13.14
C ILE A 71 1.65 6.19 -11.88
N GLU A 72 2.38 7.03 -11.14
CA GLU A 72 2.95 6.63 -9.85
C GLU A 72 1.94 6.83 -8.70
N ARG A 73 1.97 5.93 -7.70
CA ARG A 73 1.22 6.13 -6.46
C ARG A 73 1.74 7.34 -5.70
N LEU A 74 0.83 8.02 -5.02
CA LEU A 74 1.15 9.14 -4.14
C LEU A 74 0.63 8.87 -2.73
N TYR A 75 1.44 9.19 -1.72
CA TYR A 75 1.00 9.20 -0.34
C TYR A 75 0.21 10.48 -0.03
N ARG A 76 -1.05 10.35 0.42
CA ARG A 76 -1.95 11.49 0.71
C ARG A 76 -2.56 11.50 2.11
N HIS A 77 -2.11 10.62 3.01
CA HIS A 77 -2.74 10.41 4.32
C HIS A 77 -2.18 11.27 5.46
N ASP A 78 -1.67 12.47 5.15
CA ASP A 78 -1.08 13.40 6.13
C ASP A 78 -2.09 14.48 6.62
N LEU A 79 -3.39 14.33 6.34
CA LEU A 79 -4.45 15.27 6.73
C LEU A 79 -4.93 15.07 8.17
#